data_AF-R4KAV8-F1
#
_entry.id   AF-R4KAV8-F1
#
_cell.length_a   1.000
_cell.length_b   1.000
_cell.length_c   1.000
_cell.angle_alpha   90.00
_cell.angle_beta   90.00
_cell.angle_gamma   90.00
#
_symmetry.space_group_name_H-M   'P 1'
#
loop_
_entity.id
_entity.type
_entity.pdbx_description
1 polymer ?
#
loop_
_entity_poly.entity_id
_entity_poly.type
_entity_poly.pdbx_seq_one_letter_code
_entity_poly.pdbx_strand_id
1 'polypeptide(L)'
;MENFSQDELKIWEYCENRWDFYKQKDGGYYPSKHDDVVLNEVADKFNISAKEVKCIFNKVSYDKAQDQIKGMTQEQIKNELEKVVRNNKETPWGKGLDLR
;
A
#
# COMPACT_ATOMS: atom_id res chain seq x y z
N MET A 1 -16.71 10.75 -4.75
CA MET A 1 -16.31 9.44 -4.22
C MET A 1 -16.81 8.42 -5.20
N GLU A 2 -15.89 7.65 -5.78
CA GLU A 2 -16.29 6.46 -6.54
C GLU A 2 -17.04 5.50 -5.61
N ASN A 3 -18.15 4.94 -6.10
CA ASN A 3 -18.81 3.86 -5.38
C ASN A 3 -18.10 2.56 -5.74
N PHE A 4 -17.21 2.10 -4.86
CA PHE A 4 -16.58 0.78 -4.98
C PHE A 4 -17.57 -0.33 -4.65
N SER A 5 -17.52 -1.42 -5.39
CA SER A 5 -18.25 -2.64 -5.05
C SER A 5 -17.73 -3.22 -3.72
N GLN A 6 -18.59 -3.99 -3.05
CA GLN A 6 -18.20 -4.68 -1.81
C GLN A 6 -17.04 -5.65 -2.04
N ASP A 7 -16.93 -6.23 -3.23
CA ASP A 7 -15.84 -7.16 -3.55
C ASP A 7 -14.53 -6.42 -3.82
N GLU A 8 -14.56 -5.27 -4.51
CA GLU A 8 -13.36 -4.42 -4.65
C GLU A 8 -12.82 -3.97 -3.27
N LEU A 9 -13.70 -3.59 -2.34
CA LEU A 9 -13.31 -3.20 -0.99
C LEU A 9 -12.70 -4.36 -0.19
N LYS A 10 -13.28 -5.57 -0.29
CA LYS A 10 -12.74 -6.77 0.35
C LYS A 10 -11.37 -7.15 -0.20
N ILE A 11 -11.18 -7.06 -1.53
CA ILE A 11 -9.89 -7.33 -2.17
C ILE A 11 -8.85 -6.33 -1.68
N TRP A 12 -9.18 -5.04 -1.67
CA TRP A 12 -8.30 -3.98 -1.17
C TRP A 12 -7.92 -4.20 0.31
N GLU A 13 -8.90 -4.46 1.18
CA GLU A 13 -8.66 -4.71 2.61
C GLU A 13 -7.82 -5.96 2.84
N TYR A 14 -8.04 -7.01 2.04
CA TYR A 14 -7.22 -8.21 2.11
C TYR A 14 -5.77 -7.94 1.71
N CYS A 15 -5.53 -7.12 0.68
CA CYS A 15 -4.17 -6.72 0.32
C CYS A 15 -3.47 -5.98 1.46
N GLU A 16 -4.13 -4.98 2.07
CA GLU A 16 -3.59 -4.24 3.22
C GLU A 16 -3.18 -5.18 4.37
N ASN A 17 -4.07 -6.12 4.73
CA ASN A 17 -3.81 -7.12 5.77
C ASN A 17 -2.62 -8.03 5.44
N ARG A 18 -2.44 -8.41 4.16
CA ARG A 18 -1.30 -9.24 3.73
C ARG A 18 0.01 -8.45 3.74
N TRP A 19 0.02 -7.21 3.26
CA TRP A 19 1.21 -6.36 3.38
C TRP A 19 1.56 -6.12 4.85
N ASP A 20 0.59 -5.86 5.73
CA ASP A 20 0.85 -5.66 7.15
C ASP A 20 1.40 -6.91 7.84
N PHE A 21 0.91 -8.09 7.48
CA PHE A 21 1.51 -9.35 7.92
C PHE A 21 3.00 -9.47 7.53
N TYR A 22 3.34 -9.20 6.27
CA TYR A 22 4.72 -9.27 5.79
C TYR A 22 5.62 -8.18 6.39
N LYS A 23 5.10 -6.96 6.57
CA LYS A 23 5.78 -5.87 7.27
C LYS A 23 6.15 -6.27 8.70
N GLN A 24 5.21 -6.86 9.44
CA GLN A 24 5.46 -7.32 10.82
C GLN A 24 6.46 -8.47 10.85
N LYS A 25 6.35 -9.42 9.91
CA LYS A 25 7.25 -10.57 9.79
C LYS A 25 8.70 -10.15 9.51
N ASP A 26 8.90 -9.19 8.61
CA ASP A 26 10.24 -8.81 8.12
C ASP A 26 10.79 -7.52 8.75
N GLY A 27 10.08 -6.94 9.73
CA GLY A 27 10.49 -5.72 10.42
C GLY A 27 10.37 -4.44 9.59
N GLY A 28 9.57 -4.45 8.53
CA GLY A 28 9.28 -3.31 7.67
C GLY A 28 8.86 -3.73 6.26
N TYR A 29 8.46 -2.75 5.43
CA TYR A 29 8.00 -3.01 4.07
C TYR A 29 9.17 -3.16 3.09
N TYR A 30 9.20 -4.24 2.33
CA TYR A 30 10.17 -4.52 1.26
C TYR A 30 9.44 -4.81 -0.05
N PRO A 31 9.24 -3.81 -0.93
CA PRO A 31 8.49 -3.99 -2.18
C PRO A 31 8.93 -5.21 -2.99
N SER A 32 10.23 -5.42 -3.18
CA SER A 32 10.75 -6.56 -3.97
C SER A 32 10.48 -7.93 -3.35
N LYS A 33 10.18 -7.98 -2.05
CA LYS A 33 9.83 -9.22 -1.33
C LYS A 33 8.33 -9.40 -1.15
N HIS A 34 7.58 -8.30 -1.08
CA HIS A 34 6.20 -8.30 -0.59
C HIS A 34 5.18 -8.16 -1.71
N ASP A 35 5.41 -7.28 -2.69
CA ASP A 35 4.36 -6.88 -3.62
C ASP A 35 3.85 -8.03 -4.46
N ASP A 36 4.73 -8.73 -5.18
CA ASP A 36 4.31 -9.85 -6.03
C ASP A 36 3.74 -11.00 -5.19
N VAL A 37 4.25 -11.22 -3.98
CA VAL A 37 3.75 -12.26 -3.07
C VAL A 37 2.32 -11.93 -2.64
N VAL A 38 2.07 -10.71 -2.17
CA VAL A 38 0.74 -10.26 -1.75
C VAL A 38 -0.24 -10.33 -2.91
N LEU A 39 0.14 -9.78 -4.08
CA LEU A 39 -0.74 -9.74 -5.25
C LEU A 39 -1.13 -11.15 -5.73
N ASN A 40 -0.19 -12.10 -5.72
CA ASN A 40 -0.48 -13.49 -6.11
C ASN A 40 -1.34 -14.22 -5.05
N GLU A 41 -1.06 -14.04 -3.76
CA GLU A 41 -1.88 -14.66 -2.70
C GLU A 41 -3.34 -14.16 -2.73
N VAL A 42 -3.54 -12.86 -2.96
CA VAL A 42 -4.89 -12.29 -3.08
C VAL A 42 -5.55 -12.78 -4.38
N ALA A 43 -4.81 -12.84 -5.49
CA ALA A 43 -5.30 -13.35 -6.76
C ALA A 43 -5.85 -14.77 -6.62
N ASP A 44 -5.08 -15.66 -5.98
CA ASP A 44 -5.49 -17.04 -5.70
C ASP A 44 -6.73 -17.09 -4.77
N LYS A 45 -6.77 -16.23 -3.75
CA LYS A 45 -7.87 -16.18 -2.77
C LYS A 45 -9.21 -15.78 -3.40
N PHE A 46 -9.18 -14.86 -4.35
CA PHE A 46 -10.38 -14.30 -5.00
C PHE A 46 -10.63 -14.87 -6.41
N ASN A 47 -9.78 -15.78 -6.88
CA ASN A 47 -9.86 -16.40 -8.20
C ASN A 47 -9.91 -15.37 -9.34
N ILE A 48 -9.01 -14.39 -9.28
CA ILE A 48 -8.78 -13.34 -10.30
C ILE A 48 -7.29 -13.24 -10.59
N SER A 49 -6.87 -12.49 -11.61
CA SER A 49 -5.43 -12.30 -11.88
C SER A 49 -4.77 -11.30 -10.92
N ALA A 50 -3.47 -11.47 -10.67
CA ALA A 50 -2.67 -10.49 -9.91
C ALA A 50 -2.71 -9.08 -10.53
N LYS A 51 -2.87 -8.99 -11.85
CA LYS A 51 -3.07 -7.71 -12.55
C LYS A 51 -4.40 -7.06 -12.18
N GLU A 52 -5.48 -7.83 -12.08
CA GLU A 52 -6.78 -7.33 -11.62
C GLU A 52 -6.73 -6.89 -10.16
N VAL A 53 -6.10 -7.68 -9.28
CA VAL A 53 -5.86 -7.29 -7.88
C VAL A 53 -5.14 -5.94 -7.81
N LYS A 54 -4.04 -5.78 -8.56
CA LYS A 54 -3.28 -4.52 -8.59
C LYS A 54 -4.12 -3.34 -9.09
N CYS A 55 -4.97 -3.57 -10.11
CA CYS A 55 -5.86 -2.54 -10.63
C CYS A 55 -6.86 -2.08 -9.55
N ILE A 56 -7.52 -3.04 -8.88
CA ILE A 56 -8.48 -2.78 -7.80
C ILE A 56 -7.79 -2.05 -6.65
N PHE A 57 -6.63 -2.56 -6.21
CA PHE A 57 -5.88 -1.96 -5.12
C PHE A 57 -5.49 -0.50 -5.42
N ASN A 58 -4.95 -0.24 -6.61
CA ASN A 58 -4.55 1.11 -7.01
C ASN A 58 -5.76 2.06 -7.08
N LYS A 59 -6.88 1.60 -7.63
CA LYS A 59 -8.11 2.40 -7.77
C LYS A 59 -8.66 2.82 -6.40
N VAL A 60 -8.84 1.85 -5.49
CA VAL A 60 -9.36 2.10 -4.13
C VAL A 60 -8.38 2.93 -3.30
N SER A 61 -7.08 2.64 -3.38
CA SER A 61 -6.04 3.38 -2.66
C SER A 61 -5.92 4.82 -3.13
N TYR A 62 -6.10 5.08 -4.42
CA TYR A 62 -6.07 6.44 -4.97
C TYR A 62 -7.19 7.31 -4.38
N ASP A 63 -8.44 6.83 -4.40
CA ASP A 63 -9.58 7.59 -3.85
C ASP A 63 -9.42 7.82 -2.34
N LYS A 64 -9.00 6.79 -1.59
CA LYS A 64 -8.68 6.93 -0.16
C LYS A 64 -7.56 7.93 0.12
N ALA A 65 -6.50 7.93 -0.71
CA ALA A 65 -5.41 8.89 -0.57
C ALA A 65 -5.88 10.32 -0.89
N GLN A 66 -6.72 10.51 -1.91
CA GLN A 66 -7.32 11.81 -2.22
C GLN A 66 -8.17 12.33 -1.06
N ASP A 67 -8.98 11.46 -0.46
CA ASP A 67 -9.79 11.82 0.72
C ASP A 67 -8.91 12.13 1.94
N GLN A 68 -7.82 11.40 2.15
CA GLN A 68 -6.87 11.65 3.24
C GLN A 68 -6.21 13.04 3.10
N ILE A 69 -5.75 13.41 1.90
CA ILE A 69 -5.05 14.69 1.68
C ILE A 69 -6.00 15.88 1.55
N LYS A 70 -7.31 15.64 1.48
CA LYS A 70 -8.30 16.69 1.28
C LYS A 70 -8.27 17.69 2.44
N GLY A 71 -7.93 18.93 2.12
CA GLY A 71 -7.84 20.01 3.11
C GLY A 71 -6.53 20.05 3.90
N MET A 72 -5.56 19.16 3.60
CA MET A 72 -4.22 19.23 4.15
C MET A 72 -3.41 20.38 3.52
N THR A 73 -2.50 20.97 4.29
CA THR A 73 -1.50 21.91 3.80
C THR A 73 -0.39 21.17 3.03
N GLN A 74 0.41 21.90 2.24
CA GLN A 74 1.57 21.32 1.56
C GLN A 74 2.57 20.68 2.54
N GLU A 75 2.74 21.27 3.72
CA GLU A 75 3.62 20.74 4.76
C GLU A 75 3.09 19.42 5.35
N GLN A 76 1.78 19.33 5.58
CA GLN A 76 1.14 18.09 6.03
C GLN A 76 1.26 16.99 4.99
N ILE A 77 1.01 17.30 3.71
CA ILE A 77 1.18 16.36 2.60
C ILE A 77 2.63 15.87 2.52
N LYS A 78 3.60 16.79 2.65
CA LYS A 78 5.03 16.43 2.67
C LYS A 78 5.35 15.46 3.81
N ASN A 79 4.84 15.71 5.01
CA ASN A 79 5.05 14.84 6.16
C ASN A 79 4.46 13.44 5.95
N GLU A 80 3.29 13.31 5.33
CA GLU A 80 2.72 12.01 4.97
C GLU A 80 3.56 11.27 3.92
N LEU A 81 4.04 11.98 2.89
CA LEU A 81 4.93 11.39 1.88
C LEU A 81 6.26 10.92 2.49
N GLU A 82 6.82 11.69 3.43
CA GLU A 82 8.03 11.30 4.15
C GLU A 82 7.84 9.99 4.94
N LYS A 83 6.67 9.80 5.58
CA LYS A 83 6.35 8.54 6.27
C LYS A 83 6.31 7.36 5.29
N VAL A 84 5.69 7.53 4.13
CA VAL A 84 5.63 6.48 3.09
C VAL A 84 7.04 6.08 2.65
N VAL A 85 7.89 7.05 2.33
CA VAL A 85 9.28 6.78 1.88
C VAL A 85 10.10 6.12 3.00
N ARG A 86 9.99 6.59 4.24
CA ARG A 86 10.72 6.04 5.41
C ARG A 86 10.28 4.63 5.79
N ASN A 87 9.06 4.23 5.46
CA ASN A 87 8.58 2.86 5.72
C ASN A 87 9.08 1.84 4.70
N ASN A 88 9.54 2.28 3.51
CA ASN A 88 10.13 1.40 2.51
C ASN A 88 11.60 1.11 2.85
N LYS A 89 11.84 -0.11 3.37
CA LYS A 89 13.16 -0.62 3.80
C LYS A 89 14.12 -0.90 2.65
N GLU A 90 13.71 -0.76 1.40
CA GLU A 90 14.62 -0.86 0.25
C GLU A 90 15.28 0.46 -0.09
N THR A 91 14.68 1.58 0.35
CA THR A 91 15.24 2.91 0.15
C THR A 91 16.32 3.25 1.19
N PRO A 92 17.27 4.18 0.89
CA PRO A 92 18.21 4.68 1.89
C PRO A 92 17.52 5.21 3.16
N TRP A 93 16.42 5.95 3.00
CA TRP A 93 15.67 6.55 4.10
C TRP A 93 15.02 5.52 5.03
N GLY A 94 14.52 4.40 4.49
CA GLY A 94 13.92 3.35 5.32
C GLY A 94 14.92 2.41 5.99
N LYS A 95 16.14 2.31 5.45
CA LYS A 95 17.27 1.57 6.07
C LYS A 95 17.91 2.32 7.24
N GLY A 96 17.51 3.56 7.50
CA GLY A 96 18.13 4.39 8.53
C GLY A 96 19.45 5.01 8.10
N LEU A 97 19.71 5.16 6.79
CA LEU A 97 20.70 6.13 6.34
C LEU A 97 20.11 7.52 6.60
N ASP A 98 20.33 7.97 7.83
CA ASP A 98 20.09 9.33 8.27
C ASP A 98 21.03 10.21 7.43
N LEU A 99 20.49 10.88 6.41
CA LEU A 99 21.17 11.94 5.69
C LEU A 99 21.32 13.12 6.65
N ARG A 100 22.25 12.99 7.61
CA ARG A 100 22.74 14.11 8.42
C ARG A 100 23.75 14.91 7.62
#